data_AF-A0A182QI41-F1
#
_entry.id   AF-A0A182QI41-F1
#
_cell.length_a   1.000
_cell.length_b   1.000
_cell.length_c   1.000
_cell.angle_alpha   90.00
_cell.angle_beta   90.00
_cell.angle_gamma   90.00
#
_symmetry.space_group_name_H-M   'P 1'
#
loop_
_entity.id
_entity.type
_entity.pdbx_description
1 polymer ?
#
loop_
_entity_poly.entity_id
_entity_poly.type
_entity_poly.pdbx_seq_one_letter_code
_entity_poly.pdbx_strand_id
1 'polypeptide(L)'
;LLARKTNITSASTVKQIGTFNTMKFAQALLAVLMLAVVSVHSAPQECGPNEVYNECGPAYQLSCEAKHETCTVDCVAGCFCHDGYIRETAGGACIPSNECPK
;
A
#
# COMPACT_ATOMS: atom_id res chain seq x y z
N LEU A 1 -8.35 45.14 -19.78
CA LEU A 1 -9.50 44.21 -19.82
C LEU A 1 -9.15 42.98 -18.99
N LEU A 2 -9.80 42.87 -17.82
CA LEU A 2 -10.15 41.68 -17.00
C LEU A 2 -9.06 40.61 -16.75
N ALA A 3 -8.44 40.50 -15.56
CA ALA A 3 -8.94 40.03 -14.25
C ALA A 3 -9.16 38.51 -14.11
N ARG A 4 -8.33 37.87 -13.25
CA ARG A 4 -8.61 36.83 -12.20
C ARG A 4 -7.30 36.05 -11.92
N LYS A 5 -6.54 36.24 -10.83
CA LYS A 5 -6.74 35.90 -9.38
C LYS A 5 -7.06 34.42 -9.09
N THR A 6 -6.07 33.69 -8.55
CA THR A 6 -6.12 32.72 -7.43
C THR A 6 -4.67 32.53 -6.92
N ASN A 7 -4.13 33.36 -6.04
CA ASN A 7 -4.05 33.22 -4.58
C ASN A 7 -4.15 31.78 -4.02
N ILE A 8 -3.02 31.12 -3.76
CA ILE A 8 -2.76 30.28 -2.58
C ILE A 8 -1.35 30.61 -2.09
N THR A 9 -1.30 31.27 -0.94
CA THR A 9 -0.13 31.62 -0.14
C THR A 9 0.41 30.42 0.64
N SER A 10 1.71 30.18 0.59
CA SER A 10 2.54 29.83 1.78
C SER A 10 4.02 29.92 1.38
N ALA A 11 4.60 31.11 1.29
CA ALA A 11 5.31 31.76 2.39
C ALA A 11 6.39 30.87 3.04
N SER A 12 7.25 30.28 2.22
CA SER A 12 8.60 29.95 2.65
C SER A 12 9.44 31.23 2.79
N THR A 13 10.36 31.22 3.74
CA THR A 13 11.57 32.06 3.87
C THR A 13 11.47 33.45 4.57
N VAL A 14 12.00 33.46 5.81
CA VAL A 14 12.86 34.48 6.47
C VAL A 14 12.21 35.57 7.35
N LYS A 15 12.86 35.77 8.53
CA LYS A 15 12.78 36.86 9.54
C LYS A 15 11.68 36.71 10.61
N GLN A 16 11.93 36.83 11.92
CA GLN A 16 13.07 37.40 12.65
C GLN A 16 13.04 36.96 14.13
N ILE A 17 14.22 36.93 14.73
CA ILE A 17 14.60 36.95 16.15
C ILE A 17 13.52 37.49 17.12
N GLY A 18 13.23 36.74 18.20
CA GLY A 18 12.65 37.31 19.43
C GLY A 18 11.54 36.52 20.13
N THR A 19 11.81 35.33 20.66
CA THR A 19 11.19 34.89 21.93
C THR A 19 12.01 33.75 22.55
N PHE A 20 12.54 34.05 23.72
CA PHE A 20 13.62 33.34 24.41
C PHE A 20 12.99 32.30 25.37
N ASN A 21 13.33 31.03 25.19
CA ASN A 21 13.54 30.04 26.25
C ASN A 21 12.38 29.43 27.11
N THR A 22 11.09 29.54 26.77
CA THR A 22 10.02 28.81 27.51
C THR A 22 9.17 27.87 26.65
N MET A 23 9.09 28.10 25.33
CA MET A 23 8.27 27.29 24.41
C MET A 23 8.94 26.00 23.94
N LYS A 24 10.24 25.79 24.20
CA LYS A 24 10.97 24.58 23.78
C LYS A 24 10.56 23.34 24.56
N PHE A 25 10.27 23.45 25.86
CA PHE A 25 9.85 22.30 26.68
C PHE A 25 8.41 21.86 26.36
N ALA A 26 7.50 22.81 26.18
CA ALA A 26 6.13 22.54 25.76
C ALA A 26 6.06 21.97 24.33
N GLN A 27 6.89 22.49 23.40
CA GLN A 27 7.01 21.95 22.05
C GLN A 27 7.73 20.60 22.01
N ALA A 28 8.70 20.35 22.89
CA ALA A 28 9.35 19.05 23.00
C ALA A 28 8.38 17.98 23.51
N LEU A 29 7.54 18.29 24.50
CA LEU A 29 6.49 17.39 24.97
C LEU A 29 5.45 17.10 23.89
N LEU A 30 5.02 18.12 23.15
CA LEU A 30 4.09 17.95 22.04
C LEU A 30 4.71 17.19 20.87
N ALA A 31 5.99 17.42 20.57
CA ALA A 31 6.74 16.66 19.56
C ALA A 31 6.95 15.20 19.98
N VAL A 32 7.19 14.91 21.27
CA VAL A 32 7.26 13.54 21.81
C VAL A 32 5.90 12.84 21.72
N LEU A 33 4.80 13.55 21.99
CA LEU A 33 3.43 13.08 21.75
C LEU A 33 3.16 12.82 20.26
N MET A 34 3.65 13.70 19.37
CA MET A 34 3.51 13.53 17.91
C MET A 34 4.42 12.42 17.35
N LEU A 35 5.59 12.18 17.96
CA LEU A 35 6.49 11.05 17.62
C LEU A 35 5.86 9.69 17.99
N ALA A 36 5.04 9.65 19.04
CA ALA A 36 4.32 8.45 19.43
C ALA A 36 3.19 8.05 18.45
N VAL A 37 2.69 8.98 17.62
CA VAL A 37 1.59 8.72 16.67
C VAL A 37 2.03 8.46 15.22
N VAL A 38 3.33 8.54 14.89
CA VAL A 38 3.82 8.35 13.51
C VAL A 38 3.89 6.87 13.09
N SER A 39 3.69 5.93 14.02
CA SER A 39 3.88 4.49 13.77
C SER A 39 2.75 3.81 12.99
N VAL A 40 1.72 4.53 12.54
CA VAL A 40 0.60 3.95 11.77
C VAL A 40 0.75 4.28 10.29
N HIS A 41 1.83 3.80 9.67
CA HIS A 41 1.85 3.59 8.22
C HIS A 41 1.63 2.10 7.98
N SER A 42 0.39 1.73 7.67
CA SER A 42 0.13 0.45 7.02
C SER A 42 0.97 0.41 5.76
N ALA A 43 2.00 -0.45 5.73
CA ALA A 43 2.76 -0.69 4.52
C ALA A 43 1.78 -0.99 3.38
N PRO A 44 2.07 -0.56 2.13
CA PRO A 44 1.36 -1.09 0.98
C PRO A 44 1.30 -2.61 1.16
N GLN A 45 0.12 -3.21 0.97
CA GLN A 45 0.01 -4.67 0.89
C GLN A 45 0.80 -5.09 -0.36
N GLU A 46 2.10 -5.29 -0.19
CA GLU A 46 2.95 -5.95 -1.17
C GLU A 46 2.48 -7.41 -1.26
N CYS A 47 2.40 -7.93 -2.49
CA CYS A 47 1.97 -9.30 -2.71
C CYS A 47 2.90 -10.29 -2.00
N GLY A 48 2.38 -11.48 -1.70
CA GLY A 48 3.13 -12.51 -1.02
C GLY A 48 4.30 -13.06 -1.86
N PRO A 49 5.09 -13.98 -1.29
CA PRO A 49 6.10 -14.71 -2.05
C PRO A 49 5.49 -15.37 -3.29
N ASN A 50 6.18 -15.23 -4.42
CA ASN A 50 5.77 -15.74 -5.73
C ASN A 50 4.43 -15.21 -6.26
N GLU A 51 3.97 -14.06 -5.74
CA GLU A 51 2.80 -13.36 -6.24
C GLU A 51 3.21 -12.04 -6.92
N VAL A 52 2.41 -11.63 -7.92
CA VAL A 52 2.55 -10.37 -8.65
C VAL A 52 1.23 -9.62 -8.60
N TYR A 53 1.29 -8.33 -8.31
CA TYR A 53 0.12 -7.47 -8.38
C TYR A 53 -0.26 -7.22 -9.83
N ASN A 54 -1.54 -7.43 -10.14
CA ASN A 54 -2.10 -7.09 -11.44
C ASN A 54 -3.42 -6.33 -11.24
N GLU A 55 -3.62 -5.25 -11.97
CA GLU A 55 -4.87 -4.47 -11.97
C GLU A 55 -6.01 -5.20 -12.68
N CYS A 56 -5.67 -6.15 -13.57
CA CYS A 56 -6.62 -6.94 -14.35
C CYS A 56 -6.10 -8.38 -14.48
N GLY A 57 -6.29 -9.17 -13.43
CA GLY A 57 -6.00 -10.60 -13.38
C GLY A 57 -7.25 -11.48 -13.46
N PRO A 58 -7.07 -12.80 -13.56
CA PRO A 58 -8.21 -13.73 -13.62
C PRO A 58 -9.03 -13.66 -12.33
N ALA A 59 -10.37 -13.62 -12.42
CA ALA A 59 -11.19 -13.48 -11.20
C ALA A 59 -11.08 -14.69 -10.25
N TYR A 60 -10.63 -15.83 -10.76
CA TYR A 60 -10.35 -17.03 -10.00
C TYR A 60 -8.93 -17.51 -10.28
N GLN A 61 -8.26 -17.99 -9.23
CA GLN A 61 -6.91 -18.53 -9.31
C GLN A 61 -6.97 -20.04 -9.07
N LEU A 62 -6.38 -20.80 -10.00
CA LEU A 62 -6.31 -22.24 -9.88
C LEU A 62 -5.51 -22.63 -8.64
N SER A 63 -5.92 -23.72 -8.02
CA SER A 63 -5.18 -24.38 -6.95
C SER A 63 -4.79 -25.81 -7.34
N CYS A 64 -3.93 -26.44 -6.55
CA CYS A 64 -3.59 -27.85 -6.72
C CYS A 64 -4.83 -28.76 -6.71
N GLU A 65 -5.84 -28.41 -5.90
CA GLU A 65 -7.10 -29.15 -5.73
C GLU A 65 -8.16 -28.77 -6.78
N ALA A 66 -8.23 -27.48 -7.16
CA ALA A 66 -9.25 -26.94 -8.06
C ALA A 66 -8.60 -26.36 -9.33
N LYS A 67 -8.59 -27.17 -10.40
CA LYS A 67 -7.96 -26.83 -11.69
C LYS A 67 -8.89 -26.21 -12.71
N HIS A 68 -10.19 -26.07 -12.39
CA HIS A 68 -11.16 -25.44 -13.28
C HIS A 68 -12.21 -24.68 -12.47
N GLU A 69 -12.27 -23.37 -12.69
CA GLU A 69 -13.40 -22.55 -12.27
C GLU A 69 -13.82 -21.67 -13.45
N THR A 70 -15.10 -21.74 -13.83
CA THR A 70 -15.64 -20.92 -14.91
C THR A 70 -15.93 -19.53 -14.34
N CYS A 71 -15.29 -18.50 -14.90
CA CYS A 71 -15.58 -17.12 -14.53
C CYS A 71 -16.54 -16.45 -15.51
N THR A 72 -17.55 -15.75 -14.98
CA THR A 72 -18.51 -14.94 -15.76
C THR A 72 -18.23 -13.43 -15.65
N VAL A 73 -17.17 -13.02 -14.95
CA VAL A 73 -16.82 -11.62 -14.69
C VAL A 73 -15.57 -11.26 -15.48
N ASP A 74 -15.53 -10.04 -16.02
CA ASP A 74 -14.29 -9.45 -16.53
C ASP A 74 -13.30 -9.22 -15.37
N CYS A 75 -12.00 -9.31 -15.65
CA CYS A 75 -10.87 -9.39 -14.70
C CYS A 75 -10.95 -8.59 -13.38
N VAL A 76 -10.21 -9.03 -12.35
CA VAL A 76 -10.14 -8.38 -11.02
C VAL A 76 -8.73 -7.88 -10.71
N ALA A 77 -8.62 -6.79 -9.95
CA ALA A 77 -7.35 -6.32 -9.42
C ALA A 77 -6.96 -7.12 -8.17
N GLY A 78 -5.70 -7.53 -8.04
CA GLY A 78 -5.22 -8.30 -6.90
C GLY A 78 -3.83 -8.89 -7.06
N CYS A 79 -3.44 -9.75 -6.12
CA CYS A 79 -2.21 -10.51 -6.16
C CYS A 79 -2.46 -11.90 -6.75
N PHE A 80 -1.66 -12.26 -7.75
CA PHE A 80 -1.80 -13.51 -8.51
C PHE A 80 -0.48 -14.28 -8.49
N CYS A 81 -0.53 -15.62 -8.47
CA CYS A 81 0.69 -16.41 -8.65
C CYS A 81 1.36 -16.04 -9.97
N HIS A 82 2.66 -15.78 -9.95
CA HIS A 82 3.39 -15.50 -11.18
C HIS A 82 3.55 -16.76 -12.05
N ASP A 83 4.04 -16.59 -13.27
CA ASP A 83 4.18 -17.69 -14.23
C ASP A 83 4.95 -18.88 -13.66
N GLY A 84 4.37 -20.08 -13.80
CA GLY A 84 4.92 -21.35 -13.29
C GLY A 84 4.45 -21.73 -11.88
N TYR A 85 3.76 -20.84 -11.17
CA TYR A 85 3.27 -21.08 -9.81
C TYR A 85 1.75 -21.26 -9.78
N ILE A 86 1.27 -22.02 -8.80
CA ILE A 86 -0.13 -22.31 -8.56
C ILE A 86 -0.43 -22.20 -7.07
N ARG A 87 -1.67 -21.89 -6.69
CA ARG A 87 -2.02 -21.89 -5.27
C ARG A 87 -2.03 -23.30 -4.72
N GLU A 88 -1.44 -23.51 -3.55
CA GLU A 88 -1.51 -24.80 -2.86
C GLU A 88 -2.98 -25.16 -2.55
N THR A 89 -3.72 -24.20 -1.99
CA THR A 89 -5.15 -24.27 -1.67
C THR A 89 -5.84 -22.95 -2.04
N ALA A 90 -7.17 -22.88 -2.03
CA ALA A 90 -7.88 -21.61 -2.30
C ALA A 90 -7.46 -20.52 -1.30
N GLY A 91 -6.85 -19.43 -1.79
CA GLY A 91 -6.28 -18.36 -0.95
C GLY A 91 -4.96 -18.72 -0.24
N GLY A 92 -4.41 -19.92 -0.47
CA GLY A 92 -3.13 -20.37 0.06
C GLY A 92 -1.92 -19.80 -0.71
N ALA A 93 -0.72 -20.23 -0.31
CA ALA A 93 0.54 -19.78 -0.90
C ALA A 93 0.69 -20.22 -2.37
N CYS A 94 1.44 -19.42 -3.15
CA CYS A 94 1.86 -19.79 -4.49
C CYS A 94 3.11 -20.67 -4.43
N ILE A 95 2.96 -21.93 -4.86
CA ILE A 95 4.04 -22.93 -4.94
C ILE A 95 4.34 -23.26 -6.41
N PRO A 96 5.53 -23.79 -6.73
CA PRO A 96 5.80 -24.31 -8.07
C PRO A 96 4.76 -25.34 -8.48
N SER A 97 4.22 -25.25 -9.70
CA SER A 97 3.10 -26.10 -10.14
C SER A 97 3.41 -27.61 -10.12
N ASN A 98 4.70 -27.97 -10.15
CA ASN A 98 5.20 -29.34 -10.05
C ASN A 98 5.36 -29.84 -8.59
N GLU A 99 5.17 -28.98 -7.59
CA GLU A 99 5.25 -29.30 -6.16
C GLU A 99 3.89 -29.51 -5.51
N CYS A 100 2.80 -29.52 -6.30
CA CYS A 100 1.48 -29.85 -5.77
C CYS A 100 1.49 -31.21 -5.03
N PRO A 101 0.92 -31.28 -3.82
CA PRO A 101 0.76 -32.54 -3.10
C PRO A 101 -0.09 -33.52 -3.92
N LYS A 102 0.26 -34.81 -3.83
CA LYS A 102 -0.43 -35.91 -4.52
C LYS A 102 -1.58 -36.47 -3.69
#